data_AF-A0A5D0QSS7-F1
#
_entry.id   AF-A0A5D0QSS7-F1
#
_cell.length_a   1.000
_cell.length_b   1.000
_cell.length_c   1.000
_cell.angle_alpha   90.00
_cell.angle_beta   90.00
_cell.angle_gamma   90.00
#
_symmetry.space_group_name_H-M   'P 1'
#
loop_
_entity.id
_entity.type
_entity.pdbx_description
1 polymer ?
#
loop_
_entity_poly.entity_id
_entity_poly.type
_entity_poly.pdbx_seq_one_letter_code
_entity_poly.pdbx_strand_id
1 'polypeptide(L)'
;MSTDWARVADMLDTVANLLDGGPGLSPDGAVRIALAGHPNAQIPDDYSEVSRFYDEVTMALVCDHADLYLGRESDPLPADEINAEEGARAARAAAVRLRSYLH
;
A
#
# COMPACT_ATOMS: atom_id res chain seq x y z
N MET A 1 17.57 10.74 -3.06
CA MET A 1 16.88 10.57 -1.76
C MET A 1 16.61 9.09 -1.57
N SER A 2 16.92 8.54 -0.41
CA SER A 2 16.55 7.16 -0.06
C SER A 2 15.11 7.10 0.43
N THR A 3 14.46 5.95 0.21
CA THR A 3 13.15 5.63 0.81
C THR A 3 13.22 5.66 2.34
N ASP A 4 12.23 6.26 2.98
CA ASP A 4 12.06 6.24 4.44
C ASP A 4 11.24 5.00 4.84
N TRP A 5 11.95 3.87 5.04
CA TRP A 5 11.32 2.58 5.33
C TRP A 5 10.55 2.56 6.65
N ALA A 6 10.91 3.40 7.62
CA ALA A 6 10.16 3.53 8.87
C ALA A 6 8.79 4.16 8.61
N ARG A 7 8.76 5.25 7.85
CA ARG A 7 7.52 5.92 7.44
C ARG A 7 6.61 5.00 6.60
N VAL A 8 7.18 4.18 5.71
CA VAL A 8 6.41 3.20 4.93
C VAL A 8 5.81 2.12 5.84
N ALA A 9 6.58 1.59 6.80
CA ALA A 9 6.08 0.59 7.74
C ALA A 9 4.91 1.10 8.60
N ASP A 10 5.00 2.34 9.10
CA ASP A 10 3.94 2.95 9.91
C ASP A 10 2.67 3.22 9.09
N MET A 11 2.84 3.58 7.81
CA MET A 11 1.72 3.71 6.88
C MET A 11 1.03 2.37 6.63
N LEU A 12 1.79 1.30 6.45
CA LEU A 12 1.24 -0.06 6.25
C LEU A 12 0.43 -0.55 7.46
N ASP A 13 0.86 -0.25 8.69
CA ASP A 13 0.04 -0.53 9.88
C ASP A 13 -1.27 0.24 9.87
N THR A 14 -1.24 1.50 9.44
CA THR A 14 -2.45 2.33 9.30
C THR A 14 -3.40 1.73 8.27
N VAL A 15 -2.87 1.31 7.12
CA VAL A 15 -3.63 0.62 6.07
C VAL A 15 -4.25 -0.68 6.58
N ALA A 16 -3.50 -1.51 7.32
CA ALA A 16 -4.02 -2.74 7.89
C ALA A 16 -5.21 -2.49 8.82
N ASN A 17 -5.11 -1.48 9.68
CA ASN A 17 -6.18 -1.11 10.60
C ASN A 17 -7.43 -0.59 9.88
N LEU A 18 -7.26 0.16 8.79
CA LEU A 18 -8.37 0.63 7.96
C LEU A 18 -9.10 -0.53 7.28
N LEU A 19 -8.34 -1.50 6.76
CA LEU A 19 -8.91 -2.67 6.07
C LEU A 19 -9.67 -3.61 7.02
N ASP A 20 -9.14 -3.84 8.22
CA ASP A 20 -9.85 -4.59 9.27
C ASP A 20 -11.18 -3.93 9.68
N GLY A 21 -11.22 -2.60 9.72
CA GLY A 21 -12.41 -1.82 10.07
C GLY A 21 -13.41 -1.66 8.92
N GLY A 22 -13.03 -2.02 7.69
CA GLY A 22 -13.79 -1.74 6.48
C GLY A 22 -13.74 -2.89 5.48
N PRO A 23 -14.54 -3.96 5.64
CA PRO A 23 -14.48 -5.15 4.77
C PRO A 23 -14.82 -4.90 3.29
N GLY A 24 -15.37 -3.74 2.94
CA GLY A 24 -15.61 -3.30 1.56
C GLY A 24 -14.60 -2.26 1.04
N LEU A 25 -13.58 -1.92 1.82
CA LEU A 25 -12.53 -0.98 1.44
C LEU A 25 -11.47 -1.71 0.62
N SER A 26 -11.15 -1.22 -0.57
CA SER A 26 -10.03 -1.75 -1.34
C SER A 26 -8.70 -1.37 -0.68
N PRO A 27 -7.65 -2.20 -0.81
CA PRO A 27 -6.31 -1.87 -0.34
C PRO A 27 -5.77 -0.54 -0.90
N ASP A 28 -6.02 -0.22 -2.18
CA ASP A 28 -5.68 1.09 -2.74
C ASP A 28 -6.45 2.23 -2.06
N GLY A 29 -7.76 2.06 -1.87
CA GLY A 29 -8.59 3.01 -1.15
C GLY A 29 -8.12 3.25 0.28
N ALA A 30 -7.64 2.21 0.96
CA ALA A 30 -7.06 2.33 2.31
C ALA A 30 -5.76 3.16 2.31
N VAL A 31 -4.88 2.97 1.32
CA VAL A 31 -3.68 3.81 1.17
C VAL A 31 -4.08 5.28 0.92
N ARG A 32 -5.06 5.52 0.04
CA ARG A 32 -5.55 6.89 -0.25
C ARG A 32 -6.21 7.55 0.96
N ILE A 33 -6.95 6.80 1.78
CA ILE A 33 -7.48 7.31 3.06
C ILE A 33 -6.33 7.69 3.99
N ALA A 34 -5.34 6.81 4.16
CA ALA A 34 -4.25 7.05 5.10
C ALA A 34 -3.35 8.22 4.64
N LEU A 35 -3.20 8.42 3.34
CA LEU A 35 -2.37 9.49 2.76
C LEU A 35 -3.10 10.84 2.61
N ALA A 36 -4.38 10.81 2.21
CA ALA A 36 -5.12 11.99 1.75
C ALA A 36 -6.55 12.12 2.32
N GLY A 37 -6.97 11.20 3.21
CA GLY A 37 -8.22 11.28 3.97
C GLY A 37 -9.49 10.80 3.24
N HIS A 38 -9.40 10.33 2.00
CA HIS A 38 -10.55 9.85 1.23
C HIS A 38 -10.17 8.70 0.29
N PRO A 39 -11.02 7.65 0.13
CA PRO A 39 -10.66 6.47 -0.66
C PRO A 39 -10.49 6.73 -2.17
N ASN A 40 -11.09 7.81 -2.70
CA ASN A 40 -10.97 8.20 -4.11
C ASN A 40 -10.07 9.43 -4.30
N ALA A 41 -9.21 9.77 -3.34
CA ALA A 41 -8.32 10.91 -3.47
C ALA A 41 -7.38 10.71 -4.67
N GLN A 42 -7.28 11.71 -5.56
CA GLN A 42 -6.34 11.66 -6.67
C GLN A 42 -4.92 11.92 -6.17
N ILE A 43 -4.02 10.96 -6.40
CA ILE A 43 -2.60 11.14 -6.15
C ILE A 43 -2.01 11.81 -7.40
N PRO A 44 -1.20 12.87 -7.25
CA PRO A 44 -0.57 13.52 -8.38
C PRO A 44 0.22 12.54 -9.26
N ASP A 45 0.07 12.64 -10.57
CA ASP A 45 0.79 11.82 -11.57
C ASP A 45 2.19 12.37 -11.87
N ASP A 46 2.55 13.51 -11.30
CA ASP A 46 3.91 14.05 -11.39
C ASP A 46 4.84 13.34 -10.39
N TYR A 47 6.14 13.35 -10.69
CA TYR A 47 7.16 12.76 -9.82
C TYR A 47 7.42 13.64 -8.60
N SER A 48 6.51 13.58 -7.63
CA SER A 48 6.51 14.33 -6.37
C SER A 48 6.91 13.44 -5.18
N GLU A 49 7.10 14.03 -4.00
CA GLU A 49 7.32 13.23 -2.79
C GLU A 49 6.09 12.39 -2.43
N VAL A 50 4.89 12.93 -2.67
CA VAL A 50 3.62 12.27 -2.34
C VAL A 50 3.37 11.07 -3.26
N SER A 51 3.55 11.21 -4.57
CA SER A 51 3.36 10.12 -5.52
C SER A 51 4.38 9.00 -5.30
N ARG A 52 5.64 9.35 -5.09
CA ARG A 52 6.68 8.37 -4.75
C ARG A 52 6.39 7.63 -3.45
N PHE A 53 5.95 8.34 -2.41
CA PHE A 53 5.62 7.69 -1.13
C PHE A 53 4.38 6.79 -1.26
N TYR A 54 3.39 7.19 -2.05
CA TYR A 54 2.26 6.33 -2.43
C TYR A 54 2.74 5.06 -3.14
N ASP A 55 3.61 5.18 -4.16
CA ASP A 55 4.17 4.04 -4.89
C ASP A 55 4.95 3.08 -3.99
N GLU A 56 5.75 3.62 -3.06
CA GLU A 56 6.51 2.81 -2.10
C GLU A 56 5.59 1.97 -1.20
N VAL A 57 4.48 2.56 -0.74
CA VAL A 57 3.50 1.87 0.11
C VAL A 57 2.70 0.84 -0.68
N THR A 58 2.19 1.20 -1.86
CA THR A 58 1.40 0.29 -2.70
C THR A 58 2.26 -0.88 -3.16
N MET A 59 3.51 -0.65 -3.57
CA MET A 59 4.44 -1.72 -3.93
C MET A 59 4.81 -2.63 -2.75
N ALA A 60 5.01 -2.08 -1.56
CA ALA A 60 5.29 -2.90 -0.38
C ALA A 60 4.10 -3.79 -0.01
N LEU A 61 2.88 -3.25 -0.08
CA LEU A 61 1.63 -3.94 0.22
C LEU A 61 1.39 -5.15 -0.67
N VAL A 62 1.60 -4.98 -1.97
CA VAL A 62 1.32 -6.00 -3.00
C VAL A 62 2.49 -6.94 -3.29
N CYS A 63 3.65 -6.72 -2.66
CA CYS A 63 4.86 -7.51 -2.90
C CYS A 63 4.66 -9.02 -2.64
N ASP A 64 3.79 -9.39 -1.69
CA ASP A 64 3.43 -10.79 -1.41
C ASP A 64 2.44 -11.39 -2.41
N HIS A 65 1.96 -10.59 -3.36
CA HIS A 65 1.07 -10.96 -4.46
C HIS A 65 1.72 -10.66 -5.82
N ALA A 66 3.06 -10.78 -5.91
CA ALA A 66 3.83 -10.46 -7.12
C ALA A 66 3.35 -11.20 -8.38
N ASP A 67 2.74 -12.38 -8.22
CA ASP A 67 2.14 -13.12 -9.34
C ASP A 67 1.02 -12.35 -10.05
N LEU A 68 0.35 -11.41 -9.36
CA LEU A 68 -0.64 -10.51 -9.97
C LEU A 68 -0.02 -9.48 -10.91
N TYR A 69 1.29 -9.20 -10.78
CA TYR A 69 2.03 -8.29 -11.67
C TYR A 69 2.66 -9.02 -12.87
N LEU A 70 2.92 -10.32 -12.76
CA LEU A 70 3.64 -11.07 -13.80
C LEU A 70 2.82 -11.13 -15.09
N GLY A 71 3.33 -10.45 -16.14
CA GLY A 71 2.75 -10.47 -17.48
C GLY A 71 1.63 -9.45 -17.73
N ARG A 72 1.47 -8.45 -16.85
CA ARG A 72 0.49 -7.37 -17.05
C ARG A 72 1.15 -6.08 -17.52
N GLU A 73 0.56 -5.47 -18.54
CA GLU A 73 0.89 -4.10 -18.95
C GLU A 73 0.16 -3.11 -18.04
N SER A 74 0.74 -2.88 -16.85
CA SER A 74 0.55 -1.71 -15.98
C SER A 74 -0.85 -1.27 -15.47
N ASP A 75 -1.98 -1.93 -15.78
CA ASP A 75 -3.28 -1.62 -15.12
C ASP A 75 -4.31 -2.76 -15.30
N PRO A 76 -5.19 -3.08 -14.33
CA PRO A 76 -5.42 -2.43 -13.03
C PRO A 76 -4.27 -2.65 -12.02
N LEU A 77 -4.11 -1.70 -11.09
CA LEU A 77 -3.30 -1.85 -9.88
C LEU A 77 -3.66 -3.17 -9.16
N PRO A 78 -2.72 -4.10 -8.97
CA PRO A 78 -2.97 -5.39 -8.34
C PRO A 78 -3.59 -5.36 -6.94
N ALA A 79 -3.48 -4.24 -6.23
CA ALA A 79 -4.16 -4.00 -4.97
C ALA A 79 -5.70 -4.11 -5.08
N ASP A 80 -6.30 -3.82 -6.23
CA ASP A 80 -7.76 -3.90 -6.42
C ASP A 80 -8.29 -5.34 -6.55
N GLU A 81 -7.40 -6.32 -6.77
CA GLU A 81 -7.76 -7.74 -6.84
C GLU A 81 -7.62 -8.47 -5.49
N ILE A 82 -7.09 -7.76 -4.49
CA ILE A 82 -6.89 -8.28 -3.14
C ILE A 82 -8.07 -7.82 -2.29
N ASN A 83 -8.73 -8.76 -1.59
CA ASN A 83 -9.81 -8.39 -0.68
C ASN A 83 -9.26 -7.72 0.60
N ALA A 84 -10.16 -7.13 1.40
CA ALA A 84 -9.74 -6.38 2.59
C ALA A 84 -8.96 -7.24 3.62
N GLU A 85 -9.35 -8.50 3.83
CA GLU A 85 -8.68 -9.41 4.77
C GLU A 85 -7.26 -9.76 4.30
N GLU A 86 -7.13 -10.13 3.03
CA GLU A 86 -5.84 -10.43 2.42
C GLU A 86 -4.92 -9.21 2.40
N GLY A 87 -5.48 -8.04 2.08
CA GLY A 87 -4.77 -6.76 2.10
C GLY A 87 -4.29 -6.39 3.50
N ALA A 88 -5.12 -6.56 4.53
CA ALA A 88 -4.73 -6.28 5.91
C ALA A 88 -3.60 -7.21 6.38
N ARG A 89 -3.66 -8.50 6.02
CA ARG A 89 -2.61 -9.46 6.32
C ARG A 89 -1.30 -9.12 5.59
N ALA A 90 -1.37 -8.77 4.31
CA ALA A 90 -0.21 -8.37 3.52
C ALA A 90 0.44 -7.09 4.05
N ALA A 91 -0.36 -6.09 4.39
CA ALA A 91 0.10 -4.83 4.97
C ALA A 91 0.91 -5.06 6.26
N ARG A 92 0.40 -5.90 7.17
CA ARG A 92 1.10 -6.27 8.42
C ARG A 92 2.41 -7.01 8.14
N ALA A 93 2.38 -7.99 7.24
CA ALA A 93 3.57 -8.75 6.88
C ALA A 93 4.66 -7.84 6.29
N ALA A 94 4.27 -6.92 5.41
CA ALA A 94 5.16 -5.92 4.83
C ALA A 94 5.71 -4.96 5.89
N ALA A 95 4.87 -4.45 6.81
CA ALA A 95 5.33 -3.58 7.91
C ALA A 95 6.38 -4.28 8.79
N VAL A 96 6.14 -5.54 9.17
CA VAL A 96 7.09 -6.37 9.93
C VAL A 96 8.40 -6.56 9.15
N ARG A 97 8.31 -6.88 7.85
CA ARG A 97 9.48 -7.06 6.98
C ARG A 97 10.31 -5.78 6.89
N LEU A 98 9.67 -4.63 6.65
CA LEU A 98 10.37 -3.36 6.52
C LEU A 98 11.07 -2.94 7.81
N ARG A 99 10.41 -3.14 8.96
CA ARG A 99 11.02 -2.87 10.26
C ARG A 99 12.27 -3.72 10.52
N SER A 100 12.35 -4.92 9.96
CA SER A 100 13.56 -5.76 10.09
C SER A 100 14.81 -5.17 9.43
N TYR A 101 14.65 -4.24 8.46
CA TYR A 101 15.76 -3.56 7.78
C TYR A 101 16.25 -2.29 8.48
N LEU A 102 15.60 -1.88 9.58
CA LEU A 102 15.96 -0.68 10.35
C LEU A 102 17.00 -0.96 11.44
N HIS A 103 17.54 -2.18 11.49
CA HIS A 103 18.46 -2.68 12.52
C HIS A 103 19.88 -2.86 12.01
#